data_AF-A0A972D672-F1
#
_entry.id   AF-A0A972D672-F1
#
_cell.length_a   1.000
_cell.length_b   1.000
_cell.length_c   1.000
_cell.angle_alpha   90.00
_cell.angle_beta   90.00
_cell.angle_gamma   90.00
#
_symmetry.space_group_name_H-M   'P 1'
#
loop_
_entity.id
_entity.type
_entity.pdbx_description
1 polymer ?
#
loop_
_entity_poly.entity_id
_entity_poly.type
_entity_poly.pdbx_seq_one_letter_code
_entity_poly.pdbx_strand_id
1 'polypeptide(L)' 'MRTRNFGIILILLSFVVLFRHQDLVAHGWLNYSPLLPVAGGILYLLDYKETREKASLRMGLILIVLGGLFGFFLNH' A
#
# COMPACT_ATOMS: atom_id res chain seq x y z
N MET A 1 0.70 -15.81 -6.52
CA MET A 1 2.03 -15.89 -5.83
C MET A 1 2.96 -14.72 -6.17
N ARG A 2 3.31 -14.50 -7.45
CA ARG A 2 4.20 -13.38 -7.85
C ARG A 2 3.60 -12.02 -7.48
N THR A 3 2.31 -11.83 -7.77
CA THR A 3 1.52 -10.61 -7.50
C THR A 3 1.41 -10.31 -6.00
N ARG A 4 1.15 -11.34 -5.19
CA ARG A 4 1.19 -11.27 -3.72
C ARG A 4 2.55 -10.80 -3.17
N ASN A 5 3.65 -11.35 -3.68
CA ASN A 5 4.99 -10.95 -3.27
C ASN A 5 5.29 -9.49 -3.64
N PHE A 6 4.86 -9.04 -4.82
CA PHE A 6 4.97 -7.63 -5.22
C PHE A 6 4.17 -6.70 -4.30
N GLY A 7 2.95 -7.09 -3.90
CA GLY A 7 2.16 -6.32 -2.93
C GLY A 7 2.86 -6.15 -1.58
N ILE A 8 3.46 -7.23 -1.05
CA ILE A 8 4.23 -7.20 0.21
C ILE A 8 5.48 -6.32 0.07
N ILE A 9 6.21 -6.45 -1.04
CA ILE A 9 7.40 -5.63 -1.33
C ILE A 9 7.02 -4.14 -1.38
N LEU A 10 5.90 -3.79 -2.01
CA LEU A 10 5.39 -2.42 -2.09
C LEU A 10 5.10 -1.83 -0.71
N ILE A 11 4.49 -2.61 0.18
CA ILE A 11 4.22 -2.19 1.56
C ILE A 11 5.52 -1.98 2.33
N LEU A 12 6.46 -2.93 2.25
CA LEU A 12 7.77 -2.82 2.89
C LEU A 12 8.56 -1.62 2.37
N LEU A 13 8.52 -1.36 1.06
CA LEU A 13 9.15 -0.18 0.47
C LEU A 13 8.54 1.11 1.03
N SER A 14 7.22 1.16 1.18
CA SER A 14 6.53 2.31 1.77
C SER A 14 7.03 2.63 3.17
N PHE A 15 7.18 1.61 4.03
CA PHE A 15 7.72 1.78 5.37
C PHE A 15 9.20 2.20 5.36
N VAL A 16 10.02 1.56 4.53
CA VAL A 16 11.45 1.90 4.42
C VAL A 16 11.62 3.36 3.97
N VAL A 17 10.84 3.83 3.00
CA VAL A 17 10.91 5.23 2.54
C VAL A 17 10.47 6.19 3.64
N LEU A 18 9.38 5.91 4.35
CA LEU A 18 8.89 6.74 5.47
C LEU A 18 9.90 6.86 6.62
N PHE A 19 10.56 5.76 7.00
CA PHE A 19 11.46 5.75 8.17
C PHE A 19 12.90 6.12 7.85
N ARG A 20 13.40 5.75 6.68
CA ARG A 20 14.84 5.86 6.34
C ARG A 20 15.17 7.12 5.53
N HIS A 21 14.21 7.69 4.82
CA HIS A 21 14.45 8.81 3.92
C HIS A 21 13.60 10.03 4.33
N GLN A 22 13.95 10.63 5.46
CA GLN A 22 13.29 11.87 5.91
C GLN A 22 13.48 13.03 4.92
N ASP A 23 14.53 13.01 4.11
CA ASP A 23 14.71 13.96 3.01
C ASP A 23 13.59 13.85 1.96
N LEU A 24 13.16 12.63 1.60
CA LEU A 24 12.04 12.43 0.67
C LEU A 24 10.73 12.92 1.29
N VAL A 25 10.53 12.67 2.59
CA VAL A 25 9.39 13.21 3.34
C VAL A 25 9.37 14.74 3.29
N ALA A 26 10.53 15.39 3.45
CA ALA A 26 10.68 16.84 3.37
C ALA A 26 10.36 17.42 1.97
N HIS A 27 10.53 16.63 0.91
CA HIS A 27 10.18 17.01 -0.47
C HIS A 27 8.73 16.69 -0.86
N GLY A 28 7.86 16.43 0.12
CA GLY A 28 6.43 16.22 -0.11
C GLY A 28 6.06 14.78 -0.48
N TRP A 29 6.99 13.82 -0.36
CA TRP A 29 6.68 12.39 -0.59
C TRP A 29 5.59 11.87 0.35
N LEU A 30 5.45 12.47 1.53
CA LEU A 30 4.41 12.14 2.50
C LEU A 30 3.01 12.16 1.85
N ASN A 31 2.73 13.15 0.98
CA ASN A 31 1.44 13.27 0.30
C ASN A 31 1.17 12.14 -0.71
N TYR A 32 2.23 11.51 -1.23
CA TYR A 32 2.14 10.39 -2.17
C TYR A 32 2.20 9.03 -1.48
N SER A 33 2.70 8.97 -0.25
CA SER A 33 2.81 7.74 0.53
C SER A 33 1.50 6.95 0.73
N PRO A 34 0.30 7.57 0.79
CA PRO A 34 -0.99 6.87 0.73
C PRO A 34 -1.22 6.01 -0.53
N LEU A 35 -0.58 6.35 -1.65
CA LEU A 35 -0.75 5.62 -2.91
C LEU A 35 -0.10 4.24 -2.85
N LEU A 36 0.91 4.03 -1.99
CA LEU A 36 1.64 2.77 -1.87
C LEU A 36 0.79 1.64 -1.25
N PRO A 37 0.12 1.82 -0.10
CA PRO A 37 -0.82 0.82 0.41
C PRO A 37 -2.02 0.64 -0.53
N VAL A 38 -2.51 1.69 -1.20
CA VAL A 38 -3.56 1.54 -2.23
C VAL A 38 -3.09 0.65 -3.39
N ALA A 39 -1.91 0.90 -3.94
CA ALA A 39 -1.34 0.08 -5.01
C ALA A 39 -1.09 -1.37 -4.56
N GLY A 40 -0.56 -1.57 -3.35
CA GLY A 40 -0.43 -2.89 -2.74
C GLY A 40 -1.77 -3.60 -2.60
N GLY A 41 -2.82 -2.88 -2.20
CA GLY A 41 -4.18 -3.41 -2.08
C GLY A 41 -4.76 -3.84 -3.43
N ILE A 42 -4.54 -3.05 -4.49
CA ILE A 42 -4.95 -3.40 -5.87
C ILE A 42 -4.27 -4.69 -6.33
N LEU A 43 -2.97 -4.86 -6.07
CA LEU A 43 -2.26 -6.10 -6.40
C LEU A 43 -2.82 -7.33 -5.66
N TYR A 44 -3.24 -7.15 -4.41
CA TYR A 44 -3.91 -8.21 -3.64
C TYR A 44 -5.31 -8.56 -4.19
N LEU A 45 -6.05 -7.58 -4.72
CA LEU A 45 -7.32 -7.83 -5.41
C LEU A 45 -7.12 -8.57 -6.74
N LEU A 46 -6.05 -8.26 -7.48
CA LEU A 46 -5.67 -8.99 -8.69
C LEU A 46 -5.26 -10.43 -8.37
N ASP A 47 -4.48 -10.65 -7.31
CA ASP A 47 -4.12 -11.99 -6.83
C ASP A 47 -5.37 -12.78 -6.38
N TYR A 48 -6.38 -12.13 -5.77
CA TYR A 48 -7.67 -12.75 -5.48
C TYR A 48 -8.43 -13.17 -6.73
N LYS A 49 -8.42 -12.35 -7.79
CA LYS A 49 -9.09 -12.69 -9.06
C LYS A 49 -8.52 -13.99 -9.66
N GLU A 50 -7.21 -14.19 -9.53
CA GLU A 50 -6.51 -15.39 -10.01
C GLU A 50 -6.67 -16.60 -9.08
N THR A 51 -6.47 -16.42 -7.77
CA THR A 51 -6.37 -17.53 -6.80
C THR A 51 -7.68 -17.87 -6.10
N ARG A 52 -8.66 -16.94 -6.11
CA ARG A 52 -9.89 -16.98 -5.31
C ARG A 52 -9.66 -17.11 -3.79
N GLU A 53 -8.46 -16.81 -3.30
CA GLU A 53 -8.15 -16.83 -1.86
C GLU A 53 -8.83 -15.67 -1.11
N LYS A 54 -9.75 -16.00 -0.18
CA LYS A 54 -10.44 -14.98 0.64
C LYS A 54 -9.49 -14.12 1.46
N ALA A 55 -8.31 -14.64 1.82
CA ALA A 55 -7.27 -13.88 2.50
C ALA A 55 -6.76 -12.71 1.65
N SER A 56 -6.52 -12.94 0.35
CA SER A 56 -6.08 -11.89 -0.58
C SER A 56 -7.11 -10.79 -0.76
N LEU A 57 -8.40 -11.15 -0.81
CA LEU A 57 -9.50 -10.16 -0.85
C LEU A 57 -9.52 -9.27 0.40
N ARG A 58 -9.45 -9.87 1.60
CA ARG A 58 -9.46 -9.13 2.87
C ARG A 58 -8.27 -8.20 2.99
N MET A 59 -7.06 -8.69 2.67
CA MET A 59 -5.84 -7.88 2.70
C MET A 59 -5.90 -6.73 1.69
N GLY A 60 -6.40 -6.99 0.48
CA GLY A 60 -6.59 -5.96 -0.54
C GLY A 60 -7.48 -4.81 -0.07
N LEU A 61 -8.65 -5.14 0.49
CA LEU A 61 -9.59 -4.16 1.02
C LEU A 61 -9.00 -3.37 2.21
N ILE A 62 -8.34 -4.04 3.16
CA ILE A 62 -7.71 -3.40 4.32
C ILE A 62 -6.67 -2.38 3.86
N LEU A 63 -5.82 -2.74 2.90
CA LEU A 63 -4.76 -1.87 2.40
C LEU A 63 -5.30 -0.63 1.69
N ILE A 64 -6.37 -0.78 0.89
CA ILE A 64 -7.04 0.35 0.23
C ILE A 64 -7.65 1.29 1.28
N VAL A 65 -8.34 0.75 2.29
CA VAL A 65 -8.94 1.55 3.37
C VAL A 65 -7.85 2.26 4.17
N LEU A 66 -6.76 1.59 4.53
CA LEU A 66 -5.63 2.19 5.24
C LEU A 66 -4.99 3.31 4.42
N GLY A 67 -4.77 3.10 3.13
CA GLY A 67 -4.26 4.15 2.24
C GLY A 67 -5.20 5.34 2.15
N GLY A 68 -6.51 5.11 2.01
CA GLY A 68 -7.52 6.17 1.99
C GLY A 68 -7.57 6.97 3.31
N LEU A 69 -7.60 6.29 4.45
CA LEU A 69 -7.58 6.92 5.77
C LEU A 69 -6.29 7.72 5.99
N PHE A 70 -5.15 7.15 5.62
CA PHE A 70 -3.87 7.83 5.76
C PHE A 70 -3.80 9.08 4.88
N GLY A 71 -4.28 9.02 3.64
CA GLY A 71 -4.40 10.19 2.78
C GLY A 71 -5.36 11.25 3.33
N PHE A 72 -6.47 10.84 3.94
CA PHE A 72 -7.40 11.75 4.61
C PHE A 72 -6.73 12.46 5.80
N PHE A 73 -6.05 11.72 6.69
CA PHE A 73 -5.32 12.27 7.83
C PHE A 73 -4.18 13.22 7.45
N LEU A 74 -3.57 13.05 6.27
CA LEU A 74 -2.49 13.92 5.80
C LEU A 74 -2.98 15.25 5.22
N ASN A 75 -4.23 15.30 4.74
CA ASN A 75 -4.80 16.48 4.09
C ASN A 75 -5.78 17.27 4.99
N HIS A 76 -5.97 16.85 6.24
CA HIS A 76 -6.87 17.47 7.21
C HIS A 76 -6.12 17.86 8.48
#